data_AF-A0A1A8QN08-F1
#
_entry.id   AF-A0A1A8QN08-F1
#
_cell.length_a   1.000
_cell.length_b   1.000
_cell.length_c   1.000
_cell.angle_alpha   90.00
_cell.angle_beta   90.00
_cell.angle_gamma   90.00
#
_symmetry.space_group_name_H-M   'P 1'
#
loop_
_entity.id
_entity.type
_entity.pdbx_description
1 polymer ?
#
loop_
_entity_poly.entity_id
_entity_poly.type
_entity_poly.pdbx_seq_one_letter_code
_entity_poly.pdbx_strand_id
1 'polypeptide(L)'
;SSYSSSSQPHRRDVLLKYVKITLKSWAETRWESRIKSIEAVRYQTGQIREALLELRETTADPVVRVEAQSLAEEIGSYRFCICTAIWYDILSKIQYVSELMQSPSMQLDVAVDLLKKTRDSLTRYRNTGFCDAQTAAKEMCEEMNVEAELKQKWLRTIKRHFGYESPDESIQDALHKMETTFFNVVV
;
A
#
# COMPACT_ATOMS: atom_id res chain seq x y z
N SER A 1 7.04 23.26 -35.31
CA SER A 1 6.10 23.70 -34.26
C SER A 1 5.95 22.62 -33.22
N SER A 2 6.42 22.93 -32.02
CA SER A 2 6.42 22.07 -30.84
C SER A 2 5.06 22.16 -30.14
N TYR A 3 4.41 21.02 -29.89
CA TYR A 3 3.25 20.94 -29.00
C TYR A 3 3.72 20.60 -27.59
N SER A 4 3.57 21.57 -26.68
CA SER A 4 3.99 21.49 -25.29
C SER A 4 2.90 20.86 -24.43
N SER A 5 3.28 19.79 -23.72
CA SER A 5 2.56 19.19 -22.60
C SER A 5 2.33 20.22 -21.49
N SER A 6 1.07 20.50 -21.13
CA SER A 6 0.72 21.51 -20.11
C SER A 6 -0.42 21.11 -19.15
N SER A 7 -0.57 19.82 -18.83
CA SER A 7 -1.58 19.36 -17.86
C SER A 7 -1.00 18.87 -16.51
N GLN A 8 0.26 19.19 -16.22
CA GLN A 8 1.03 18.62 -15.10
C GLN A 8 1.28 19.52 -13.86
N PRO A 9 1.15 20.86 -13.88
CA PRO A 9 1.41 21.68 -12.67
C PRO A 9 0.28 21.57 -11.63
N HIS A 10 -0.97 21.75 -12.06
CA HIS A 10 -2.10 21.92 -11.13
C HIS A 10 -2.36 20.70 -10.23
N ARG A 11 -2.24 19.49 -10.78
CA ARG A 11 -2.40 18.24 -10.03
C ARG A 11 -1.31 18.05 -8.97
N ARG A 12 -0.08 18.46 -9.27
CA ARG A 12 1.06 18.34 -8.35
C ARG A 12 0.96 19.35 -7.21
N ASP A 13 0.47 20.55 -7.52
CA ASP A 13 0.35 21.64 -6.55
C ASP A 13 -0.71 21.33 -5.46
N VAL A 14 -1.81 20.67 -5.82
CA VAL A 14 -2.84 20.23 -4.85
C VAL A 14 -2.29 19.17 -3.88
N LEU A 15 -1.53 18.19 -4.39
CA LEU A 15 -0.92 17.15 -3.54
C LEU A 15 0.13 17.73 -2.57
N LEU A 16 0.89 18.73 -3.01
CA LEU A 16 1.90 19.40 -2.19
C LEU A 16 1.29 20.30 -1.08
N LYS A 17 0.03 20.71 -1.22
CA LYS A 17 -0.68 21.54 -0.23
C LYS A 17 -1.04 20.75 1.03
N TYR A 18 -1.40 19.49 0.89
CA TYR A 18 -1.88 18.64 2.00
C TYR A 18 -0.80 17.75 2.58
N VAL A 19 0.20 17.42 1.78
CA VAL A 19 1.21 16.47 2.18
C VAL A 19 2.53 17.20 2.43
N LYS A 20 3.03 17.13 3.67
CA LYS A 20 4.36 17.64 4.07
C LYS A 20 5.49 16.75 3.52
N ILE A 21 5.42 16.36 2.24
CA ILE A 21 6.51 15.66 1.57
C ILE A 21 7.49 16.73 1.12
N THR A 22 8.66 16.75 1.76
CA THR A 22 9.84 17.21 1.05
C THR A 22 10.06 16.19 -0.07
N LEU A 23 9.48 16.42 -1.26
CA LEU A 23 9.84 15.68 -2.48
C LEU A 23 11.28 16.06 -2.81
N LYS A 24 12.23 15.50 -2.07
CA LYS A 24 13.63 15.53 -2.44
C LYS A 24 13.72 14.94 -3.85
N SER A 25 14.24 15.77 -4.76
CA SER A 25 14.62 15.42 -6.11
C SER A 25 15.26 14.03 -6.14
N TRP A 26 14.74 13.18 -7.03
CA TRP A 26 15.27 11.90 -7.52
C TRP A 26 16.47 11.35 -6.73
N ALA A 27 16.21 10.45 -5.78
CA ALA A 27 17.26 9.66 -5.16
C ALA A 27 17.96 8.76 -6.20
N GLU A 28 19.27 8.58 -6.05
CA GLU A 28 20.20 8.00 -7.03
C GLU A 28 19.98 6.53 -7.40
N THR A 29 19.07 5.80 -6.75
CA THR A 29 18.62 4.49 -7.23
C THR A 29 17.10 4.31 -7.24
N ARG A 30 16.62 3.59 -8.25
CA ARG A 30 15.20 3.34 -8.53
C ARG A 30 14.48 2.60 -7.40
N TRP A 31 15.18 1.87 -6.54
CA TRP A 31 14.61 1.10 -5.44
C TRP A 31 14.27 1.97 -4.22
N GLU A 32 15.15 2.89 -3.82
CA GLU A 32 14.90 3.81 -2.70
C GLU A 32 13.67 4.69 -2.93
N SER A 33 13.48 5.17 -4.16
CA SER A 33 12.29 5.96 -4.50
C SER A 33 11.00 5.16 -4.31
N ARG A 34 11.00 3.85 -4.60
CA ARG A 34 9.81 3.01 -4.44
C ARG A 34 9.45 2.83 -2.97
N ILE A 35 10.46 2.65 -2.12
CA ILE A 35 10.23 2.46 -0.69
C ILE A 35 9.75 3.76 -0.05
N LYS A 36 10.34 4.91 -0.39
CA LYS A 36 9.84 6.22 0.04
C LYS A 36 8.40 6.48 -0.39
N SER A 37 8.01 6.03 -1.59
CA SER A 37 6.60 6.11 -2.02
C SER A 37 5.68 5.22 -1.18
N ILE A 38 6.09 3.99 -0.87
CA ILE A 38 5.28 3.07 -0.04
C ILE A 38 5.21 3.56 1.40
N GLU A 39 6.30 4.11 1.94
CA GLU A 39 6.36 4.76 3.25
C GLU A 39 5.39 5.95 3.32
N ALA A 40 5.38 6.82 2.30
CA ALA A 40 4.41 7.91 2.22
C ALA A 40 2.97 7.38 2.17
N VAL A 41 2.70 6.33 1.40
CA VAL A 41 1.38 5.69 1.35
C VAL A 41 1.02 5.03 2.68
N ARG A 42 1.98 4.53 3.46
CA ARG A 42 1.75 3.91 4.78
C ARG A 42 1.42 4.93 5.87
N TYR A 43 2.10 6.07 5.89
CA TYR A 43 2.00 7.05 6.98
C TYR A 43 1.20 8.31 6.64
N GLN A 44 0.89 8.54 5.36
CA GLN A 44 0.17 9.74 4.89
C GLN A 44 -1.10 9.35 4.13
N THR A 45 -1.59 8.11 4.32
CA THR A 45 -2.76 7.57 3.64
C THR A 45 -3.99 8.46 3.78
N GLY A 46 -4.24 8.98 4.99
CA GLY A 46 -5.35 9.89 5.26
C GLY A 46 -5.23 11.19 4.48
N GLN A 47 -4.06 11.83 4.47
CA GLN A 47 -3.82 13.07 3.71
C GLN A 47 -3.98 12.83 2.20
N ILE A 48 -3.49 11.71 1.68
CA ILE A 48 -3.65 11.33 0.27
C ILE A 48 -5.13 11.15 -0.07
N ARG A 49 -5.87 10.46 0.79
CA ARG A 49 -7.31 10.23 0.61
C ARG A 49 -8.11 11.52 0.66
N GLU A 50 -7.84 12.40 1.61
CA GLU A 50 -8.47 13.72 1.71
C GLU A 50 -8.19 14.57 0.46
N ALA A 51 -6.95 14.59 -0.02
CA ALA A 51 -6.59 15.31 -1.23
C ALA A 51 -7.35 14.77 -2.47
N LEU A 52 -7.57 13.47 -2.56
CA LEU A 52 -8.37 12.86 -3.64
C LEU A 52 -9.86 13.23 -3.52
N LEU A 53 -10.41 13.27 -2.31
CA LEU A 53 -11.78 13.70 -2.06
C LEU A 53 -11.99 15.19 -2.39
N GLU A 54 -11.03 16.06 -2.06
CA GLU A 54 -11.07 17.46 -2.48
C GLU A 54 -10.95 17.62 -4.00
N LEU A 55 -10.07 16.87 -4.64
CA LEU A 55 -9.91 16.88 -6.09
C LEU A 55 -11.21 16.48 -6.80
N ARG A 56 -11.93 15.49 -6.27
CA ARG A 56 -13.25 15.08 -6.77
C ARG A 56 -14.26 16.23 -6.74
N GLU A 57 -14.30 17.00 -5.67
CA GLU A 57 -15.25 18.13 -5.52
C GLU A 57 -14.89 19.33 -6.39
N THR A 58 -13.59 19.58 -6.58
CA THR A 58 -13.09 20.80 -7.22
C THR A 58 -12.94 20.69 -8.73
N THR A 59 -12.77 19.47 -9.26
CA THR A 59 -12.55 19.28 -10.70
C THR A 59 -13.83 19.44 -11.53
N ALA A 60 -13.71 20.14 -12.66
CA ALA A 60 -14.76 20.23 -13.68
C ALA A 60 -14.74 19.04 -14.67
N ASP A 61 -13.61 18.31 -14.73
CA ASP A 61 -13.46 17.15 -15.62
C ASP A 61 -14.15 15.92 -15.00
N PRO A 62 -15.20 15.37 -15.65
CA PRO A 62 -15.93 14.22 -15.13
C PRO A 62 -15.07 12.95 -15.04
N VAL A 63 -14.06 12.78 -15.89
CA VAL A 63 -13.16 11.61 -15.85
C VAL A 63 -12.29 11.69 -14.60
N VAL A 64 -11.65 12.85 -14.37
CA VAL A 64 -10.82 13.07 -13.18
C VAL A 64 -11.63 12.91 -11.90
N ARG A 65 -12.90 13.34 -11.90
CA ARG A 65 -13.80 13.18 -10.76
C ARG A 65 -14.01 11.70 -10.40
N VAL A 66 -14.32 10.87 -11.39
CA VAL A 66 -14.55 9.43 -11.20
C VAL A 66 -13.27 8.73 -10.77
N GLU A 67 -12.14 9.05 -11.41
CA GLU A 67 -10.83 8.51 -11.04
C GLU A 67 -10.46 8.86 -9.60
N ALA A 68 -10.57 10.13 -9.21
CA ALA A 68 -10.27 10.59 -7.85
C ALA A 68 -11.14 9.89 -6.80
N GLN A 69 -12.44 9.72 -7.07
CA GLN A 69 -13.33 8.98 -6.19
C GLN A 69 -12.91 7.51 -6.04
N SER A 70 -12.68 6.81 -7.15
CA SER A 70 -12.31 5.39 -7.12
C SER A 70 -10.96 5.14 -6.43
N LEU A 71 -9.99 6.04 -6.60
CA LEU A 71 -8.72 5.98 -5.88
C LEU A 71 -8.89 6.25 -4.38
N ALA A 72 -9.71 7.22 -4.00
CA ALA A 72 -9.99 7.51 -2.59
C ALA A 72 -10.68 6.34 -1.87
N GLU A 73 -11.56 5.63 -2.57
CA GLU A 73 -12.20 4.40 -2.09
C GLU A 73 -11.21 3.24 -1.98
N GLU A 74 -10.36 3.03 -2.99
CA GLU A 74 -9.39 1.94 -2.99
C GLU A 74 -8.33 2.12 -1.89
N ILE A 75 -7.76 3.33 -1.76
CA ILE A 75 -6.76 3.66 -0.73
C ILE A 75 -7.35 3.55 0.68
N GLY A 76 -8.63 3.91 0.84
CA GLY A 76 -9.34 3.75 2.10
C GLY A 76 -9.78 2.31 2.41
N SER A 77 -9.61 1.37 1.48
CA SER A 77 -10.06 0.00 1.68
C SER A 77 -9.14 -0.76 2.66
N TYR A 78 -9.75 -1.60 3.50
CA TYR A 78 -8.99 -2.42 4.45
C TYR A 78 -8.00 -3.36 3.74
N ARG A 79 -8.39 -3.92 2.58
CA ARG A 79 -7.50 -4.73 1.74
C ARG A 79 -6.24 -3.96 1.33
N PHE A 80 -6.40 -2.73 0.86
CA PHE A 80 -5.27 -1.90 0.45
C PHE A 80 -4.35 -1.58 1.63
N CYS A 81 -4.93 -1.30 2.80
CA CYS A 81 -4.17 -1.05 4.02
C CYS A 81 -3.34 -2.28 4.45
N ILE A 82 -3.92 -3.48 4.43
CA ILE A 82 -3.18 -4.73 4.72
C ILE A 82 -2.05 -4.94 3.72
N CYS A 83 -2.33 -4.81 2.41
CA CYS A 83 -1.31 -4.94 1.37
C CYS A 83 -0.16 -3.93 1.57
N THR A 84 -0.49 -2.69 1.90
CA THR A 84 0.48 -1.61 2.14
C THR A 84 1.36 -1.92 3.35
N ALA A 85 0.77 -2.39 4.45
CA ALA A 85 1.50 -2.81 5.64
C ALA A 85 2.51 -3.93 5.32
N ILE A 86 2.05 -5.00 4.66
CA ILE A 86 2.89 -6.14 4.26
C ILE A 86 4.06 -5.68 3.38
N TRP A 87 3.78 -4.88 2.34
CA TRP A 87 4.82 -4.40 1.45
C TRP A 87 5.83 -3.51 2.17
N TYR A 88 5.37 -2.64 3.06
CA TYR A 88 6.25 -1.78 3.85
C TYR A 88 7.15 -2.60 4.78
N ASP A 89 6.62 -3.58 5.51
CA ASP A 89 7.38 -4.41 6.44
C ASP A 89 8.51 -5.19 5.74
N ILE A 90 8.22 -5.78 4.58
CA ILE A 90 9.20 -6.53 3.79
C ILE A 90 10.26 -5.59 3.21
N LEU A 91 9.82 -4.51 2.55
CA LEU A 91 10.73 -3.63 1.83
C LEU A 91 11.63 -2.83 2.77
N SER A 92 11.11 -2.34 3.89
CA SER A 92 11.90 -1.63 4.89
C SER A 92 13.00 -2.54 5.47
N LYS A 93 12.68 -3.81 5.72
CA LYS A 93 13.67 -4.79 6.20
C LYS A 93 14.78 -5.05 5.17
N ILE A 94 14.40 -5.27 3.91
CA ILE A 94 15.35 -5.50 2.81
C ILE A 94 16.22 -4.27 2.59
N GLN A 95 15.62 -3.07 2.62
CA GLN A 95 16.35 -1.82 2.46
C GLN A 95 17.41 -1.65 3.55
N TYR A 96 17.02 -1.78 4.81
CA TYR A 96 17.93 -1.64 5.94
C TYR A 96 19.15 -2.57 5.79
N VAL A 97 18.91 -3.82 5.41
CA VAL A 97 19.97 -4.81 5.19
C VAL A 97 20.84 -4.44 3.99
N SER A 98 20.23 -3.98 2.90
CA SER A 98 20.94 -3.53 1.71
C SER A 98 21.87 -2.35 2.01
N GLU A 99 21.39 -1.36 2.76
CA GLU A 99 22.17 -0.19 3.19
C GLU A 99 23.37 -0.62 4.07
N LEU A 100 23.14 -1.52 5.01
CA LEU A 100 24.23 -2.07 5.82
C LEU A 100 25.27 -2.78 4.96
N MET A 101 24.83 -3.67 4.05
CA MET A 101 25.73 -4.46 3.19
C MET A 101 26.57 -3.60 2.25
N GLN A 102 26.09 -2.43 1.85
CA GLN A 102 26.80 -1.50 0.99
C GLN A 102 27.84 -0.64 1.75
N SER A 103 27.96 -0.81 3.07
CA SER A 103 28.96 -0.09 3.86
C SER A 103 30.40 -0.42 3.40
N PRO A 104 31.27 0.58 3.18
CA PRO A 104 32.67 0.35 2.82
C PRO A 104 33.47 -0.45 3.85
N SER A 105 33.02 -0.48 5.10
CA SER A 105 33.65 -1.21 6.20
C SER A 105 33.03 -2.60 6.44
N MET A 106 32.15 -3.07 5.55
CA MET A 106 31.43 -4.34 5.73
C MET A 106 32.39 -5.53 5.68
N GLN A 107 32.33 -6.36 6.72
CA GLN A 107 33.11 -7.61 6.83
C GLN A 107 32.28 -8.80 6.33
N LEU A 108 32.93 -9.77 5.69
CA LEU A 108 32.25 -10.90 5.05
C LEU A 108 31.50 -11.78 6.06
N ASP A 109 32.08 -12.04 7.22
CA ASP A 109 31.46 -12.79 8.31
C ASP A 109 30.22 -12.08 8.87
N VAL A 110 30.30 -10.76 9.05
CA VAL A 110 29.17 -9.91 9.46
C VAL A 110 28.07 -9.90 8.39
N ALA A 111 28.43 -9.82 7.11
CA ALA A 111 27.47 -9.88 6.01
C ALA A 111 26.72 -11.23 5.97
N VAL A 112 27.43 -12.34 6.18
CA VAL A 112 26.82 -13.69 6.25
C VAL A 112 25.86 -13.78 7.44
N ASP A 113 26.25 -13.27 8.61
CA ASP A 113 25.39 -13.23 9.80
C ASP A 113 24.14 -12.36 9.55
N LEU A 114 24.30 -11.20 8.93
CA LEU A 114 23.19 -10.30 8.60
C LEU A 114 22.19 -10.97 7.65
N LEU A 115 22.65 -11.68 6.62
CA LEU A 115 21.79 -12.43 5.70
C LEU A 115 21.03 -13.55 6.42
N LYS A 116 21.69 -14.31 7.31
CA LYS A 116 21.04 -15.35 8.13
C LYS A 116 19.96 -14.75 9.02
N LYS A 117 20.27 -13.69 9.76
CA LYS A 117 19.31 -12.97 10.62
C LYS A 117 18.12 -12.43 9.82
N THR A 118 18.37 -11.94 8.61
CA THR A 118 17.32 -11.43 7.71
C THR A 118 16.39 -12.54 7.23
N ARG A 119 16.96 -13.67 6.76
CA ARG A 119 16.19 -14.86 6.42
C ARG A 119 15.34 -15.31 7.60
N ASP A 120 15.93 -15.48 8.77
CA ASP A 120 15.21 -15.95 9.96
C ASP A 120 14.11 -14.97 10.38
N SER A 121 14.34 -13.66 10.20
CA SER A 121 13.33 -12.63 10.42
C SER A 121 12.15 -12.74 9.45
N LEU A 122 12.40 -12.95 8.15
CA LEU A 122 11.34 -13.13 7.15
C LEU A 122 10.59 -14.44 7.35
N THR A 123 11.28 -15.51 7.76
CA THR A 123 10.63 -16.77 8.14
C THR A 123 9.73 -16.61 9.37
N ARG A 124 10.13 -15.82 10.37
CA ARG A 124 9.24 -15.47 11.49
C ARG A 124 8.05 -14.63 11.02
N TYR A 125 8.30 -13.64 10.17
CA TYR A 125 7.25 -12.80 9.59
C TYR A 125 6.22 -13.63 8.81
N ARG A 126 6.64 -14.69 8.12
CA ARG A 126 5.71 -15.63 7.45
C ARG A 126 4.68 -16.26 8.40
N ASN A 127 5.00 -16.39 9.69
CA ASN A 127 4.11 -17.04 10.66
C ASN A 127 3.21 -16.05 11.41
N THR A 128 3.68 -14.82 11.69
CA THR A 128 2.94 -13.83 12.50
C THR A 128 2.54 -12.58 11.74
N GLY A 129 3.21 -12.30 10.63
CA GLY A 129 3.17 -11.04 9.90
C GLY A 129 1.81 -10.70 9.32
N PHE A 130 0.95 -11.69 9.03
CA PHE A 130 -0.40 -11.40 8.57
C PHE A 130 -1.28 -10.82 9.68
N CYS A 131 -1.11 -11.28 10.92
CA CYS A 131 -1.82 -10.72 12.08
C CYS A 131 -1.28 -9.31 12.41
N ASP A 132 0.04 -9.16 12.37
CA ASP A 132 0.72 -7.88 12.59
C ASP A 132 0.27 -6.84 11.54
N ALA A 133 0.23 -7.24 10.26
CA ALA A 133 -0.24 -6.39 9.16
C ALA A 133 -1.72 -6.02 9.26
N GLN A 134 -2.58 -6.91 9.77
CA GLN A 134 -3.98 -6.59 10.03
C GLN A 134 -4.13 -5.54 11.13
N THR A 135 -3.38 -5.68 12.22
CA THR A 135 -3.38 -4.71 13.32
C THR A 135 -2.93 -3.34 12.81
N ALA A 136 -1.81 -3.32 12.11
CA ALA A 136 -1.27 -2.15 11.43
C ALA A 136 -2.26 -1.53 10.41
N ALA A 137 -3.06 -2.33 9.72
CA ALA A 137 -4.05 -1.85 8.76
C ALA A 137 -5.31 -1.29 9.44
N LYS A 138 -5.71 -1.83 10.59
CA LYS A 138 -6.82 -1.29 11.40
C LYS A 138 -6.50 0.12 11.88
N GLU A 139 -5.29 0.34 12.37
CA GLU A 139 -4.81 1.68 12.76
C GLU A 139 -4.91 2.68 11.59
N MET A 140 -4.47 2.29 10.38
CA MET A 140 -4.62 3.14 9.19
C MET A 140 -6.09 3.46 8.87
N CYS A 141 -6.98 2.46 8.97
CA CYS A 141 -8.41 2.65 8.72
C CYS A 141 -9.04 3.59 9.76
N GLU A 142 -8.66 3.45 11.03
CA GLU A 142 -9.09 4.32 12.14
C GLU A 142 -8.63 5.76 11.92
N GLU A 143 -7.38 5.98 11.52
CA GLU A 143 -6.85 7.32 11.18
C GLU A 143 -7.64 7.98 10.04
N MET A 144 -8.15 7.19 9.09
CA MET A 144 -8.95 7.69 7.97
C MET A 144 -10.46 7.77 8.28
N ASN A 145 -10.88 7.37 9.48
CA ASN A 145 -12.28 7.20 9.86
C ASN A 145 -13.05 6.31 8.85
N VAL A 146 -12.44 5.21 8.45
CA VAL A 146 -13.01 4.20 7.55
C VAL A 146 -13.14 2.87 8.28
N GLU A 147 -14.20 2.13 7.97
CA GLU A 147 -14.45 0.79 8.50
C GLU A 147 -13.40 -0.23 8.01
N ALA A 148 -12.78 -0.93 8.96
CA ALA A 148 -11.73 -1.92 8.72
C ALA A 148 -12.31 -3.28 8.31
N GLU A 149 -13.08 -3.30 7.23
CA GLU A 149 -13.73 -4.50 6.71
C GLU A 149 -13.37 -4.78 5.26
N LEU A 150 -13.20 -6.07 4.94
CA LEU A 150 -13.04 -6.51 3.56
C LEU A 150 -14.39 -6.40 2.86
N LYS A 151 -14.66 -5.23 2.26
CA LYS A 151 -15.84 -5.04 1.43
C LYS A 151 -15.83 -6.08 0.31
N GLN A 152 -16.86 -6.92 0.27
CA GLN A 152 -17.13 -7.76 -0.89
C GLN A 152 -17.39 -6.81 -2.07
N LYS A 153 -16.40 -6.61 -2.95
CA LYS A 153 -16.68 -6.03 -4.27
C LYS A 153 -17.68 -6.98 -4.89
N TRP A 154 -18.92 -6.53 -5.06
CA TRP A 154 -19.98 -7.22 -5.78
C TRP A 154 -19.43 -7.60 -7.15
N LEU A 155 -18.85 -8.79 -7.26
CA LEU A 155 -18.62 -9.43 -8.53
C LEU A 155 -20.01 -9.49 -9.14
N ARG A 156 -20.23 -8.72 -10.23
CA ARG A 156 -21.48 -8.73 -11.00
C ARG A 156 -22.06 -10.13 -10.91
N THR A 157 -23.21 -10.28 -10.27
CA THR A 157 -23.85 -11.58 -10.08
C THR A 157 -23.97 -12.24 -11.44
N ILE A 158 -23.03 -13.12 -11.77
CA ILE A 158 -23.23 -14.09 -12.84
C ILE A 158 -24.47 -14.84 -12.37
N LYS A 159 -25.55 -14.83 -13.15
CA LYS A 159 -26.75 -15.62 -12.82
C LYS A 159 -26.30 -17.06 -12.59
N ARG A 160 -26.23 -17.49 -11.33
CA ARG A 160 -25.91 -18.86 -10.95
C ARG A 160 -27.20 -19.66 -11.02
N HIS A 161 -27.17 -20.77 -11.75
CA HIS A 161 -28.35 -21.59 -12.07
C HIS A 161 -28.87 -22.43 -10.89
N PHE A 162 -28.16 -22.48 -9.75
CA PHE A 162 -28.48 -23.39 -8.65
C PHE A 162 -28.61 -22.64 -7.32
N GLY A 163 -29.74 -22.83 -6.64
CA GLY A 163 -30.16 -22.09 -5.44
C GLY A 163 -29.73 -22.69 -4.10
N TYR A 164 -28.64 -23.48 -4.04
CA TYR A 164 -28.15 -24.08 -2.79
C TYR A 164 -26.81 -23.49 -2.30
N GLU A 165 -26.24 -22.52 -3.00
CA GLU A 165 -25.06 -21.81 -2.50
C GLU A 165 -25.47 -20.77 -1.44
N SER A 166 -25.02 -20.96 -0.20
CA SER A 166 -25.28 -20.07 0.92
C SER A 166 -24.72 -18.66 0.64
N PRO A 167 -25.51 -17.58 0.79
CA PRO A 167 -25.06 -16.22 0.56
C PRO A 167 -24.40 -15.66 1.82
N ASP A 168 -23.09 -15.86 1.97
CA ASP A 168 -22.10 -14.89 2.50
C ASP A 168 -20.78 -15.61 2.77
N GLU A 169 -19.68 -15.19 2.12
CA GLU A 169 -18.34 -15.53 2.61
C GLU A 169 -18.10 -14.67 3.87
N SER A 170 -17.85 -15.28 5.02
CA SER A 170 -17.62 -14.54 6.26
C SER A 170 -16.35 -13.68 6.18
N ILE A 171 -16.25 -12.62 7.00
CA ILE A 171 -15.04 -11.78 7.06
C ILE A 171 -13.79 -12.63 7.35
N GLN A 172 -13.92 -13.65 8.19
CA GLN A 172 -12.85 -14.57 8.53
C GLN A 172 -12.42 -15.42 7.32
N ASP A 173 -13.37 -15.85 6.49
CA ASP A 173 -13.08 -16.57 5.25
C ASP A 173 -12.37 -15.66 4.24
N ALA A 174 -12.80 -14.39 4.12
CA ALA A 174 -12.16 -13.41 3.23
C ALA A 174 -10.72 -13.09 3.65
N LEU A 175 -10.46 -12.96 4.96
CA LEU A 175 -9.12 -12.76 5.50
C LEU A 175 -8.23 -13.98 5.28
N HIS A 176 -8.75 -15.19 5.55
CA HIS A 176 -8.02 -16.43 5.31
C HIS A 176 -7.70 -16.65 3.82
N LYS A 177 -8.64 -16.30 2.94
CA LYS A 177 -8.44 -16.29 1.49
C LYS A 177 -7.35 -15.29 1.09
N MET A 178 -7.32 -14.10 1.69
CA MET A 178 -6.26 -13.13 1.44
C MET A 178 -4.90 -13.61 1.96
N GLU A 179 -4.85 -14.23 3.13
CA GLU A 179 -3.64 -14.82 3.71
C GLU A 179 -3.04 -15.87 2.77
N THR A 180 -3.87 -16.79 2.28
CA THR A 180 -3.44 -17.90 1.44
C THR A 180 -3.10 -17.48 0.00
N THR A 181 -3.87 -16.56 -0.59
CA THR A 181 -3.70 -16.17 -2.01
C THR A 181 -2.73 -15.00 -2.23
N PHE A 182 -2.49 -14.17 -1.22
CA PHE A 182 -1.61 -13.01 -1.32
C PHE A 182 -0.43 -13.11 -0.36
N PHE A 183 -0.68 -13.18 0.95
CA PHE A 183 0.40 -13.08 1.94
C PHE A 183 1.41 -14.24 1.83
N ASN A 184 0.94 -15.48 1.76
CA ASN A 184 1.79 -16.68 1.64
C ASN A 184 2.56 -16.79 0.32
N VAL A 185 2.16 -16.01 -0.69
CA VAL A 185 2.82 -15.95 -2.01
C VAL A 185 3.91 -14.86 -2.01
N VAL A 186 3.68 -13.76 -1.28
CA VAL A 186 4.59 -12.61 -1.23
C VAL A 186 5.71 -12.79 -0.20
N VAL A 187 5.41 -13.43 0.94
CA VAL A 187 6.36 -13.77 2.02
C VAL A 187 6.89 -15.19 1.87
#